data_AF-A0A439DPA3-F1
#
_entry.id   AF-A0A439DPA3-F1
#
_cell.length_a   1.000
_cell.length_b   1.000
_cell.length_c   1.000
_cell.angle_alpha   90.00
_cell.angle_beta   90.00
_cell.angle_gamma   90.00
#
_symmetry.space_group_name_H-M   'P 1'
#
loop_
_entity.id
_entity.type
_entity.pdbx_description
1 polymer ?
#
loop_
_entity_poly.entity_id
_entity_poly.type
_entity_poly.pdbx_seq_one_letter_code
_entity_poly.pdbx_strand_id
1 'polypeptide(L)'
;MTTVLGVDAWRGGWVGVQLRDGRFAAAHCAVLISDLVTHVPDADVIAVDIPLGLTHSGERVADRAARAMLGRRGSSVFITPPRPVFDEPDYDAAKRRCQSLVGWMPSRQAWGLRAKVLEANRLYDAGTVLHEVHPELSFQRLGLRYEDGTKKSWRGQRARLRVLARAGIVLPEDLGAPVAKVPADDVLDAAAAAWSAERIAHGQATCLPDPPQRNERGQPMAIWQ
;
A
#
# COMPACT_ATOMS: atom_id res chain seq x y z
N MET A 1 -2.66 13.41 -20.45
CA MET A 1 -3.04 13.83 -19.09
C MET A 1 -3.15 12.55 -18.31
N THR A 2 -2.30 12.38 -17.31
CA THR A 2 -2.19 11.15 -16.53
C THR A 2 -2.95 11.34 -15.23
N THR A 3 -3.94 10.50 -14.96
CA THR A 3 -4.67 10.49 -13.69
C THR A 3 -4.29 9.23 -12.93
N VAL A 4 -3.87 9.38 -11.67
CA VAL A 4 -3.54 8.23 -10.82
C VAL A 4 -4.18 8.34 -9.46
N LEU A 5 -4.34 7.20 -8.79
CA LEU A 5 -4.88 7.11 -7.44
C LEU A 5 -3.93 6.31 -6.53
N GLY A 6 -3.48 6.93 -5.45
CA GLY A 6 -2.82 6.23 -4.34
C GLY A 6 -3.80 5.95 -3.23
N VAL A 7 -3.78 4.74 -2.68
CA VAL A 7 -4.76 4.26 -1.71
C VAL A 7 -4.08 3.68 -0.48
N ASP A 8 -4.59 4.02 0.70
CA ASP A 8 -4.19 3.44 1.98
C ASP A 8 -5.40 3.04 2.83
N ALA A 9 -5.23 2.02 3.68
CA ALA A 9 -6.26 1.51 4.57
C ALA A 9 -6.22 2.24 5.92
N TRP A 10 -7.39 2.65 6.41
CA TRP A 10 -7.52 3.21 7.75
C TRP A 10 -8.71 2.61 8.49
N ARG A 11 -8.86 2.92 9.77
CA ARG A 11 -9.92 2.33 10.62
C ARG A 11 -11.35 2.52 10.05
N GLY A 12 -11.59 3.62 9.33
CA GLY A 12 -12.88 3.93 8.73
C GLY A 12 -13.11 3.38 7.32
N GLY A 13 -12.13 2.70 6.71
CA GLY A 13 -12.23 2.22 5.35
C GLY A 13 -10.92 2.36 4.59
N TRP A 14 -10.95 3.17 3.55
CA TRP A 14 -9.84 3.49 2.67
C TRP A 14 -9.81 4.98 2.40
N VAL A 15 -8.61 5.54 2.27
CA VAL A 15 -8.38 6.90 1.81
C VAL A 15 -7.65 6.84 0.47
N GLY A 16 -8.02 7.73 -0.44
CA GLY A 16 -7.42 7.87 -1.76
C GLY A 16 -6.89 9.28 -1.98
N VAL A 17 -5.68 9.41 -2.52
CA VAL A 17 -5.14 10.68 -3.03
C VAL A 17 -5.03 10.58 -4.54
N GLN A 18 -5.80 11.42 -5.24
CA GLN A 18 -5.80 11.50 -6.69
C GLN A 18 -4.77 12.54 -7.13
N LEU A 19 -3.92 12.16 -8.07
CA LEU A 19 -3.05 13.08 -8.79
C LEU A 19 -3.50 13.22 -10.25
N ARG A 20 -3.31 14.42 -10.80
CA ARG A 20 -3.42 14.72 -12.23
C ARG A 20 -2.13 15.37 -12.68
N ASP A 21 -1.44 14.71 -13.61
CA ASP A 21 -0.11 15.08 -14.09
C ASP A 21 0.86 15.38 -12.92
N GLY A 22 0.93 14.45 -11.96
CA GLY A 22 1.77 14.53 -10.76
C GLY A 22 1.37 15.57 -9.71
N ARG A 23 0.26 16.30 -9.88
CA ARG A 23 -0.22 17.30 -8.91
C ARG A 23 -1.46 16.82 -8.17
N PHE A 24 -1.60 17.23 -6.91
CA PHE A 24 -2.81 16.95 -6.12
C PHE A 24 -4.06 17.47 -6.85
N ALA A 25 -5.04 16.59 -7.04
CA ALA A 25 -6.32 16.92 -7.66
C ALA A 25 -7.48 16.81 -6.67
N ALA A 26 -7.53 15.71 -5.90
CA ALA A 26 -8.58 15.47 -4.92
C ALA A 26 -8.14 14.44 -3.88
N ALA A 27 -8.84 14.43 -2.74
CA ALA A 27 -8.78 13.38 -1.75
C ALA A 27 -10.15 12.70 -1.62
N HIS A 28 -10.14 11.39 -1.50
CA HIS A 28 -11.33 10.54 -1.48
C HIS A 28 -11.31 9.68 -0.21
N CYS A 29 -12.49 9.33 0.29
CA CYS A 29 -12.63 8.34 1.36
C CYS A 29 -13.83 7.46 1.08
N ALA A 30 -13.69 6.17 1.32
CA ALA A 30 -14.80 5.24 1.24
C ALA A 30 -14.62 4.07 2.21
N VAL A 31 -15.71 3.40 2.56
CA VAL A 31 -15.65 2.20 3.41
C VAL A 31 -15.00 1.05 2.65
N LEU A 32 -15.37 0.91 1.37
CA LEU A 32 -14.88 -0.13 0.47
C LEU A 32 -13.91 0.44 -0.57
N ILE A 33 -12.90 -0.34 -0.94
CA ILE A 33 -11.92 0.03 -1.97
C ILE A 33 -12.56 0.07 -3.36
N SER A 34 -13.59 -0.74 -3.62
CA SER A 34 -14.37 -0.69 -4.86
C SER A 34 -14.99 0.68 -5.11
N ASP A 35 -15.40 1.36 -4.04
CA ASP A 35 -16.01 2.68 -4.13
C ASP A 35 -14.95 3.72 -4.48
N LEU A 36 -13.72 3.62 -3.94
CA LEU A 36 -12.60 4.48 -4.35
C LEU A 36 -12.24 4.29 -5.82
N VAL A 37 -12.19 3.05 -6.30
CA VAL A 37 -11.97 2.76 -7.74
C VAL A 37 -13.07 3.41 -8.58
N THR A 38 -14.32 3.39 -8.10
CA THR A 38 -15.47 3.99 -8.81
C THR A 38 -15.47 5.52 -8.75
N HIS A 39 -14.93 6.14 -7.70
CA HIS A 39 -14.81 7.61 -7.59
C HIS A 39 -13.81 8.20 -8.59
N VAL A 40 -12.86 7.40 -9.08
CA VAL A 40 -11.83 7.84 -10.03
C VAL A 40 -11.81 6.91 -11.26
N PRO A 41 -12.89 6.90 -12.08
CA PRO A 41 -13.03 5.97 -13.19
C PRO A 41 -12.02 6.24 -14.32
N ASP A 42 -11.40 7.42 -14.33
CA ASP A 42 -10.36 7.85 -15.27
C ASP A 42 -8.93 7.55 -14.78
N ALA A 43 -8.75 6.81 -13.68
CA ALA A 43 -7.41 6.46 -13.20
C ALA A 43 -6.68 5.50 -14.16
N ASP A 44 -5.54 5.94 -14.68
CA ASP A 44 -4.62 5.13 -15.49
C ASP A 44 -3.93 4.05 -14.61
N VAL A 45 -3.60 4.41 -13.36
CA VAL A 45 -2.97 3.52 -12.38
C VAL A 45 -3.58 3.74 -11.00
N ILE A 46 -3.87 2.63 -10.32
CA ILE A 46 -4.25 2.60 -8.91
C ILE A 46 -3.19 1.84 -8.12
N ALA A 47 -2.51 2.54 -7.21
CA ALA A 47 -1.54 1.97 -6.30
C ALA A 47 -2.11 1.87 -4.88
N VAL A 48 -1.96 0.73 -4.22
CA VAL A 48 -2.59 0.44 -2.92
C VAL A 48 -1.55 -0.08 -1.93
N ASP A 49 -1.52 0.47 -0.71
CA ASP A 49 -0.73 -0.07 0.41
C ASP A 49 -1.40 -1.30 1.03
N ILE A 50 -1.42 -2.39 0.26
CA ILE A 50 -1.93 -3.68 0.72
C ILE A 50 -1.28 -4.81 -0.09
N PRO A 51 -0.93 -5.95 0.54
CA PRO A 51 -0.44 -7.10 -0.20
C PRO A 51 -1.44 -7.60 -1.25
N LEU A 52 -1.03 -7.68 -2.51
CA LEU A 52 -1.81 -8.19 -3.65
C LEU A 52 -1.19 -9.47 -4.22
N GLY A 53 -2.05 -10.38 -4.71
CA GLY A 53 -1.64 -11.68 -5.20
C GLY A 53 -1.05 -12.51 -4.07
N LEU A 54 -1.87 -13.11 -3.23
CA LEU A 54 -1.37 -13.91 -2.10
C LEU A 54 -0.85 -15.28 -2.55
N THR A 55 0.19 -15.80 -1.87
CA THR A 55 0.63 -17.19 -2.06
C THR A 55 -0.39 -18.15 -1.45
N HIS A 56 -0.47 -19.38 -1.97
CA HIS A 56 -1.23 -20.45 -1.31
C HIS A 56 -0.39 -21.15 -0.22
N SER A 57 0.91 -21.29 -0.47
CA SER A 57 1.92 -21.80 0.45
C SER A 57 3.25 -21.09 0.22
N GLY A 58 4.19 -21.22 1.16
CA GLY A 58 5.48 -20.55 1.06
C GLY A 58 5.41 -19.04 1.26
N GLU A 59 6.59 -18.42 1.31
CA GLU A 59 6.73 -16.99 1.58
C GLU A 59 6.67 -16.14 0.31
N ARG A 60 6.21 -14.90 0.46
CA ARG A 60 6.31 -13.87 -0.59
C ARG A 60 7.72 -13.31 -0.65
N VAL A 61 8.33 -13.39 -1.82
CA VAL A 61 9.65 -12.81 -2.09
C VAL A 61 9.60 -11.28 -2.00
N ALA A 62 8.47 -10.68 -2.39
CA ALA A 62 8.24 -9.23 -2.35
C ALA A 62 8.48 -8.66 -0.94
N ASP A 63 7.87 -9.27 0.08
CA ASP A 63 7.95 -8.83 1.47
C ASP A 63 9.40 -8.88 1.99
N ARG A 64 10.14 -9.97 1.68
CA ARG A 64 11.56 -10.08 2.07
C ARG A 64 12.44 -9.07 1.36
N ALA A 65 12.22 -8.86 0.06
CA ALA A 65 12.97 -7.89 -0.73
C ALA A 65 12.74 -6.46 -0.24
N ALA A 66 11.48 -6.11 0.07
CA ALA A 66 11.12 -4.82 0.66
C ALA A 66 11.78 -4.61 2.02
N ARG A 67 11.76 -5.63 2.91
CA ARG A 67 12.48 -5.57 4.20
C ARG A 67 13.97 -5.31 4.03
N ALA A 68 14.61 -6.03 3.12
CA ALA A 68 16.03 -5.89 2.85
C ALA A 68 16.37 -4.47 2.37
N MET A 69 15.58 -3.92 1.44
CA MET A 69 15.81 -2.57 0.92
C MET A 69 15.57 -1.46 1.95
N LEU A 70 14.57 -1.62 2.83
CA LEU A 70 14.30 -0.64 3.89
C LEU A 70 15.35 -0.66 5.02
N GLY A 71 16.15 -1.72 5.14
CA GLY A 71 17.21 -1.85 6.14
C GLY A 71 16.70 -1.59 7.56
N ARG A 72 17.10 -0.47 8.17
CA ARG A 72 16.68 -0.05 9.52
C ARG A 72 15.16 0.11 9.68
N ARG A 73 14.44 0.31 8.57
CA ARG A 73 12.97 0.39 8.55
C ARG A 73 12.30 -0.91 8.12
N GLY A 74 13.04 -2.00 7.93
CA GLY A 74 12.48 -3.27 7.45
C GLY A 74 11.34 -3.81 8.31
N SER A 75 11.30 -3.51 9.60
CA SER A 75 10.19 -3.91 10.48
C SER A 75 8.85 -3.24 10.15
N SER A 76 8.82 -2.19 9.32
CA SER A 76 7.55 -1.58 8.86
C SER A 76 6.80 -2.49 7.89
N VAL A 77 7.51 -3.37 7.18
CA VAL A 77 6.92 -4.38 6.29
C VAL A 77 6.63 -5.61 7.13
N PHE A 78 5.36 -5.97 7.29
CA PHE A 78 5.01 -7.28 7.85
C PHE A 78 5.20 -8.37 6.78
N ILE A 79 5.52 -9.60 7.18
CA ILE A 79 5.45 -10.73 6.24
C ILE A 79 3.99 -11.15 6.14
N THR A 80 3.49 -11.16 4.93
CA THR A 80 2.12 -11.52 4.60
C THR A 80 1.99 -13.04 4.63
N PRO A 81 1.09 -13.58 5.47
CA PRO A 81 0.78 -15.00 5.47
C PRO A 81 0.19 -15.46 4.13
N PRO A 82 0.33 -16.76 3.80
CA PRO A 82 -0.39 -17.35 2.67
C PRO A 82 -1.90 -17.16 2.80
N ARG A 83 -2.62 -17.09 1.67
CA ARG A 83 -4.07 -16.89 1.59
C ARG A 83 -4.88 -17.79 2.53
N PRO A 84 -4.63 -19.12 2.63
CA PRO A 84 -5.42 -19.98 3.51
C PRO A 84 -5.36 -19.56 4.98
N VAL A 85 -4.31 -18.86 5.41
CA VAL A 85 -4.23 -18.34 6.79
C VAL A 85 -5.32 -17.30 7.02
N PHE A 86 -5.56 -16.42 6.06
CA PHE A 86 -6.64 -15.43 6.13
C PHE A 86 -8.03 -16.04 6.01
N ASP A 87 -8.19 -17.27 5.55
CA ASP A 87 -9.51 -17.92 5.48
C ASP A 87 -9.94 -18.52 6.83
N GLU A 88 -9.02 -18.65 7.78
CA GLU A 88 -9.31 -19.19 9.11
C GLU A 88 -10.29 -18.30 9.93
N PRO A 89 -11.11 -18.91 10.80
CA PRO A 89 -12.16 -18.20 11.53
C PRO A 89 -11.63 -17.30 12.64
N ASP A 90 -10.46 -17.61 13.20
CA ASP A 90 -9.87 -16.90 14.33
C ASP A 90 -8.33 -16.92 14.29
N TYR A 91 -7.72 -16.12 15.17
CA TYR A 91 -6.27 -15.95 15.19
C TYR A 91 -5.52 -17.21 15.65
N ASP A 92 -6.12 -18.05 16.49
CA ASP A 92 -5.47 -19.28 16.95
C ASP A 92 -5.45 -20.34 15.86
N ALA A 93 -6.54 -20.47 15.09
CA ALA A 93 -6.59 -21.27 13.88
C ALA A 93 -5.61 -20.74 12.81
N ALA A 94 -5.58 -19.43 12.60
CA ALA A 94 -4.61 -18.77 11.70
C ALA A 94 -3.16 -19.07 12.08
N LYS A 95 -2.80 -19.03 13.37
CA LYS A 95 -1.46 -19.41 13.84
C LYS A 95 -1.12 -20.86 13.49
N ARG A 96 -2.01 -21.81 13.79
CA ARG A 96 -1.80 -23.23 13.47
C ARG A 96 -1.63 -23.44 11.97
N ARG A 97 -2.50 -22.81 11.16
CA ARG A 97 -2.46 -22.89 9.70
C ARG A 97 -1.18 -22.30 9.12
N CYS A 98 -0.76 -21.14 9.60
CA CYS A 98 0.46 -20.49 9.15
C CYS A 98 1.69 -21.31 9.54
N GLN A 99 1.75 -21.83 10.77
CA GLN A 99 2.83 -22.70 11.22
C GLN A 99 2.97 -23.94 10.33
N SER A 100 1.86 -24.55 9.89
CA SER A 100 1.93 -25.72 9.01
C SER A 100 2.35 -25.39 7.58
N LEU A 101 2.04 -24.18 7.07
CA LEU A 101 2.32 -23.80 5.68
C LEU A 101 3.71 -23.21 5.49
N VAL A 102 4.21 -22.47 6.48
CA VAL A 102 5.44 -21.66 6.37
C VAL A 102 6.34 -21.71 7.60
N GLY A 103 5.97 -22.43 8.66
CA GLY A 103 6.84 -22.65 9.82
C GLY A 103 6.92 -21.48 10.81
N TRP A 104 6.07 -20.46 10.66
CA TRP A 104 5.99 -19.31 11.56
C TRP A 104 4.55 -18.85 11.80
N MET A 105 4.35 -17.94 12.75
CA MET A 105 3.04 -17.41 13.13
C MET A 105 2.79 -16.02 12.54
N PRO A 106 1.56 -15.72 12.08
CA PRO A 106 1.22 -14.41 11.53
C PRO A 106 1.30 -13.36 12.63
N SER A 107 1.89 -12.20 12.32
CA SER A 107 1.88 -11.07 13.26
C SER A 107 0.45 -10.60 13.52
N ARG A 108 0.19 -10.00 14.68
CA ARG A 108 -1.12 -9.37 14.98
C ARG A 108 -1.47 -8.25 13.99
N GLN A 109 -0.46 -7.55 13.47
CA GLN A 109 -0.65 -6.52 12.46
C GLN A 109 -1.15 -7.12 11.14
N ALA A 110 -0.48 -8.16 10.64
CA ALA A 110 -0.90 -8.86 9.42
C ALA A 110 -2.32 -9.43 9.57
N TRP A 111 -2.61 -10.09 10.70
CA TRP A 111 -3.95 -10.62 10.97
C TRP A 111 -5.01 -9.52 11.11
N GLY A 112 -4.67 -8.40 11.77
CA GLY A 112 -5.58 -7.26 11.92
C GLY A 112 -6.00 -6.63 10.60
N LEU A 113 -5.17 -6.76 9.56
CA LEU A 113 -5.46 -6.29 8.20
C LEU A 113 -6.21 -7.32 7.33
N ARG A 114 -6.54 -8.51 7.86
CA ARG A 114 -7.24 -9.60 7.14
C ARG A 114 -8.39 -9.12 6.27
N ALA A 115 -9.29 -8.30 6.84
CA ALA A 115 -10.46 -7.81 6.12
C ALA A 115 -10.06 -6.99 4.89
N LYS A 116 -9.09 -6.07 5.04
CA LYS A 116 -8.60 -5.18 3.98
C LYS A 116 -7.79 -5.93 2.92
N VAL A 117 -6.95 -6.88 3.34
CA VAL A 117 -6.22 -7.77 2.44
C VAL A 117 -7.19 -8.58 1.57
N LEU A 118 -8.17 -9.25 2.17
CA LEU A 118 -9.15 -10.06 1.43
C LEU A 118 -10.02 -9.18 0.52
N GLU A 119 -10.40 -7.98 0.96
CA GLU A 119 -11.17 -7.02 0.18
C GLU A 119 -10.44 -6.59 -1.10
N ALA A 120 -9.20 -6.11 -0.99
CA ALA A 120 -8.41 -5.71 -2.16
C ALA A 120 -8.09 -6.88 -3.09
N ASN A 121 -7.77 -8.06 -2.52
CA ASN A 121 -7.49 -9.24 -3.34
C ASN A 121 -8.73 -9.77 -4.07
N ARG A 122 -9.96 -9.54 -3.59
CA ARG A 122 -11.16 -9.88 -4.38
C ARG A 122 -11.23 -9.08 -5.68
N LEU A 123 -10.91 -7.78 -5.63
CA LEU A 123 -10.86 -6.95 -6.84
C LEU A 123 -9.71 -7.36 -7.76
N TYR A 124 -8.54 -7.61 -7.18
CA TYR A 124 -7.36 -8.05 -7.91
C TYR A 124 -7.56 -9.40 -8.60
N ASP A 125 -8.17 -10.37 -7.91
CA ASP A 125 -8.56 -11.68 -8.46
C ASP A 125 -9.62 -11.58 -9.55
N ALA A 126 -10.49 -10.58 -9.47
CA ALA A 126 -11.50 -10.29 -10.50
C ALA A 126 -10.92 -9.53 -11.72
N GLY A 127 -9.62 -9.22 -11.73
CA GLY A 127 -8.95 -8.57 -12.86
C GLY A 127 -8.88 -7.05 -12.79
N THR A 128 -9.24 -6.44 -11.66
CA THR A 128 -8.99 -5.00 -11.46
C THR A 128 -7.49 -4.74 -11.44
N VAL A 129 -7.01 -3.82 -12.28
CA VAL A 129 -5.59 -3.48 -12.37
C VAL A 129 -5.21 -2.64 -11.14
N LEU A 130 -4.69 -3.31 -10.12
CA LEU A 130 -4.16 -2.71 -8.90
C LEU A 130 -2.67 -3.01 -8.78
N HIS A 131 -1.91 -2.05 -8.26
CA HIS A 131 -0.48 -2.19 -7.99
C HIS A 131 -0.21 -2.09 -6.49
N GLU A 132 0.46 -3.08 -5.93
CA GLU A 132 0.88 -3.03 -4.53
C GLU A 132 2.07 -2.08 -4.40
N VAL A 133 1.98 -1.17 -3.43
CA VAL A 133 3.07 -0.25 -3.06
C VAL A 133 3.25 -0.30 -1.55
N HIS A 134 4.35 0.26 -1.05
CA HIS A 134 4.56 0.40 0.39
C HIS A 134 5.07 1.81 0.69
N PRO A 135 4.35 2.64 1.49
CA PRO A 135 4.67 4.04 1.70
C PRO A 135 6.10 4.30 2.17
N GLU A 136 6.66 3.45 3.04
CA GLU A 136 8.06 3.63 3.48
C GLU A 136 9.08 3.46 2.34
N LEU A 137 8.80 2.61 1.33
CA LEU A 137 9.65 2.49 0.14
C LEU A 137 9.49 3.71 -0.76
N SER A 138 8.24 4.15 -1.00
CA SER A 138 7.94 5.37 -1.73
C SER A 138 8.63 6.58 -1.09
N PHE A 139 8.51 6.74 0.22
CA PHE A 139 9.16 7.82 0.97
C PHE A 139 10.68 7.71 0.97
N GLN A 140 11.26 6.51 1.10
CA GLN A 140 12.70 6.31 0.98
C GLN A 140 13.19 6.80 -0.40
N ARG A 141 12.45 6.48 -1.46
CA ARG A 141 12.79 6.89 -2.83
C ARG A 141 12.54 8.38 -3.11
N LEU A 142 11.58 8.99 -2.42
CA LEU A 142 11.39 10.45 -2.34
C LEU A 142 12.49 11.18 -1.54
N GLY A 143 13.41 10.45 -0.90
CA GLY A 143 14.53 11.00 -0.13
C GLY A 143 14.21 11.30 1.34
N LEU A 144 13.19 10.65 1.91
CA LEU A 144 12.96 10.64 3.35
C LEU A 144 14.06 9.83 4.04
N ARG A 145 14.70 10.40 5.07
CA ARG A 145 15.77 9.73 5.81
C ARG A 145 15.26 9.10 7.10
N TYR A 146 15.99 8.13 7.62
CA TYR A 146 15.66 7.48 8.89
C TYR A 146 15.51 8.51 10.02
N GLU A 147 16.43 9.46 10.09
CA GLU A 147 16.56 10.50 11.12
C GLU A 147 15.46 11.56 11.07
N ASP A 148 14.67 11.59 10.00
CA ASP A 148 13.57 12.56 9.84
C ASP A 148 12.37 12.24 10.76
N GLY A 149 12.38 11.10 11.45
CA GLY A 149 11.42 10.75 12.50
C GLY A 149 10.28 9.84 12.04
N THR A 150 9.49 9.38 13.01
CA THR A 150 8.37 8.45 12.81
C THR A 150 7.15 9.16 12.22
N LYS A 151 6.28 8.42 11.53
CA LYS A 151 5.09 9.00 10.85
C LYS A 151 4.10 9.71 11.78
N LYS A 152 4.11 9.38 13.07
CA LYS A 152 3.26 10.00 14.10
C LYS A 152 3.90 11.22 14.80
N SER A 153 5.20 11.45 14.59
CA SER A 153 5.87 12.61 15.17
C SER A 153 5.68 13.85 14.30
N TRP A 154 5.61 15.03 14.92
CA TRP A 154 5.56 16.30 14.19
C TRP A 154 6.68 16.41 13.14
N ARG A 155 7.93 16.14 13.54
CA ARG A 155 9.09 16.16 12.65
C ARG A 155 8.92 15.21 11.46
N GLY A 156 8.43 13.99 11.70
CA GLY A 156 8.24 12.98 10.67
C GLY A 156 7.10 13.31 9.69
N GLN A 157 6.02 13.92 10.15
CA GLN A 157 4.95 14.42 9.28
C GLN A 157 5.44 15.57 8.41
N ARG A 158 6.12 16.56 9.01
CA ARG A 158 6.69 17.70 8.26
C ARG A 158 7.74 17.24 7.24
N ALA A 159 8.52 16.22 7.54
CA ALA A 159 9.49 15.67 6.60
C ALA A 159 8.82 14.95 5.42
N ARG A 160 7.73 14.20 5.64
CA ARG A 160 6.94 13.56 4.58
C ARG A 160 6.30 14.60 3.66
N LEU A 161 5.66 15.63 4.22
CA LEU A 161 5.14 16.77 3.45
C LEU A 161 6.24 17.45 2.64
N ARG A 162 7.44 17.66 3.22
CA ARG A 162 8.58 18.28 2.53
C ARG A 162 9.03 17.47 1.31
N VAL A 163 9.15 16.14 1.43
CA VAL A 163 9.61 15.31 0.32
C VAL A 163 8.54 15.17 -0.77
N LEU A 164 7.25 15.11 -0.40
CA LEU A 164 6.13 15.16 -1.34
C LEU A 164 6.10 16.49 -2.11
N ALA A 165 6.24 17.62 -1.42
CA ALA A 165 6.24 18.94 -2.05
C ALA A 165 7.40 19.12 -3.04
N ARG A 166 8.59 18.56 -2.74
CA ARG A 166 9.72 18.54 -3.67
C ARG A 166 9.44 17.73 -4.93
N ALA A 167 8.57 16.74 -4.85
CA ALA A 167 8.09 15.96 -5.99
C ALA A 167 6.87 16.60 -6.69
N GLY A 168 6.45 17.82 -6.30
CA GLY A 168 5.31 18.52 -6.89
C GLY A 168 3.95 18.20 -6.26
N ILE A 169 3.91 17.33 -5.24
CA ILE A 169 2.68 16.95 -4.55
C ILE A 169 2.51 17.83 -3.31
N VAL A 170 1.71 18.88 -3.46
CA VAL A 170 1.35 19.78 -2.35
C VAL A 170 -0.08 19.47 -1.93
N LEU A 171 -0.22 18.89 -0.73
CA LEU A 171 -1.53 18.66 -0.12
C LEU A 171 -2.04 19.98 0.48
N PRO A 172 -3.27 20.43 0.16
CA PRO A 172 -3.86 21.60 0.78
C PRO A 172 -4.15 21.36 2.27
N GLU A 173 -4.29 22.45 3.04
CA GLU A 173 -4.66 22.38 4.46
C GLU A 173 -6.06 21.78 4.67
N ASP A 174 -7.00 22.14 3.79
CA ASP A 174 -8.32 21.54 3.71
C ASP A 174 -8.39 20.56 2.55
N LEU A 175 -8.44 19.27 2.87
CA LEU A 175 -8.58 18.17 1.92
C LEU A 175 -10.06 17.83 1.64
N GLY A 176 -10.99 18.56 2.26
CA GLY A 176 -12.42 18.37 2.14
C GLY A 176 -13.01 17.46 3.21
N ALA A 177 -14.33 17.59 3.38
CA ALA A 177 -15.12 16.82 4.34
C ALA A 177 -14.95 15.28 4.26
N PRO A 178 -14.78 14.65 3.09
CA PRO A 178 -14.66 13.18 2.99
C PRO A 178 -13.48 12.62 3.80
N VAL A 179 -12.37 13.34 3.90
CA VAL A 179 -11.16 12.86 4.60
C VAL A 179 -10.92 13.54 5.95
N ALA A 180 -11.86 14.36 6.44
CA ALA A 180 -11.71 15.13 7.67
C ALA A 180 -11.46 14.28 8.94
N LYS A 181 -11.83 12.99 8.91
CA LYS A 181 -11.61 12.04 10.02
C LYS A 181 -10.42 11.10 9.79
N VAL A 182 -9.79 11.15 8.62
CA VAL A 182 -8.67 10.28 8.28
C VAL A 182 -7.42 10.81 9.00
N PRO A 183 -6.68 9.94 9.70
CA PRO A 183 -5.40 10.33 10.30
C PRO A 183 -4.42 10.89 9.26
N ALA A 184 -3.64 11.89 9.66
CA ALA A 184 -2.69 12.55 8.76
C ALA A 184 -1.63 11.59 8.21
N ASP A 185 -1.22 10.57 8.96
CA ASP A 185 -0.28 9.56 8.48
C ASP A 185 -0.87 8.71 7.36
N ASP A 186 -2.14 8.30 7.45
CA ASP A 186 -2.79 7.51 6.40
C ASP A 186 -3.01 8.33 5.11
N VAL A 187 -3.30 9.63 5.22
CA VAL A 187 -3.35 10.55 4.05
C VAL A 187 -1.98 10.67 3.38
N LEU A 188 -0.92 10.82 4.18
CA LEU A 188 0.45 10.94 3.66
C LEU A 188 0.91 9.64 2.99
N ASP A 189 0.53 8.50 3.55
CA ASP A 189 0.83 7.18 3.01
C ASP A 189 0.08 6.98 1.66
N ALA A 190 -1.18 7.38 1.55
CA ALA A 190 -1.92 7.43 0.28
C ALA A 190 -1.30 8.39 -0.76
N ALA A 191 -0.80 9.56 -0.33
CA ALA A 191 -0.11 10.48 -1.24
C ALA A 191 1.22 9.90 -1.76
N ALA A 192 1.96 9.16 -0.92
CA ALA A 192 3.16 8.46 -1.33
C ALA A 192 2.86 7.29 -2.28
N ALA A 193 1.76 6.57 -2.05
CA ALA A 193 1.25 5.58 -2.99
C ALA A 193 0.91 6.21 -4.36
N ALA A 194 0.29 7.39 -4.36
CA ALA A 194 -0.07 8.09 -5.59
C ALA A 194 1.17 8.54 -6.39
N TRP A 195 2.23 8.94 -5.69
CA TRP A 195 3.52 9.21 -6.31
C TRP A 195 4.13 7.98 -7.01
N SER A 196 4.06 6.81 -6.37
CA SER A 196 4.47 5.56 -7.03
C SER A 196 3.58 5.22 -8.22
N ALA A 197 2.26 5.45 -8.11
CA ALA A 197 1.31 5.24 -9.21
C ALA A 197 1.67 6.09 -10.45
N GLU A 198 2.01 7.36 -10.26
CA GLU A 198 2.48 8.26 -11.32
C GLU A 198 3.71 7.68 -12.03
N ARG A 199 4.67 7.15 -11.26
CA ARG A 199 5.88 6.52 -11.82
C ARG A 199 5.58 5.25 -12.59
N ILE A 200 4.59 4.46 -12.16
CA ILE A 200 4.14 3.28 -12.89
C ILE A 200 3.51 3.71 -14.22
N ALA A 201 2.64 4.73 -14.21
CA ALA A 201 1.97 5.24 -15.41
C ALA A 201 2.97 5.74 -16.47
N HIS A 202 4.09 6.33 -16.05
CA HIS A 202 5.17 6.78 -16.94
C HIS A 202 6.24 5.72 -17.25
N GLY A 203 6.09 4.48 -16.79
CA GLY A 203 7.09 3.41 -17.01
C GLY A 203 8.43 3.65 -16.30
N GLN A 204 8.45 4.45 -15.23
CA GLN A 204 9.63 4.83 -14.47
C GLN A 204 9.77 4.07 -13.15
N ALA A 205 8.73 3.34 -12.75
CA ALA A 205 8.72 2.55 -11.52
C ALA A 205 9.59 1.30 -11.64
N THR A 206 10.15 0.89 -10.49
CA THR A 206 10.79 -0.42 -10.31
C THR A 206 9.94 -1.24 -9.36
N CYS A 207 10.11 -2.56 -9.33
CA CYS A 207 9.35 -3.43 -8.46
C CYS A 207 10.23 -4.42 -7.69
N LEU A 208 9.68 -5.02 -6.64
CA LEU A 208 10.33 -6.00 -5.80
C LEU A 208 9.49 -7.26 -5.64
N PRO A 209 10.00 -8.44 -6.01
CA PRO A 209 11.22 -8.64 -6.80
C PRO A 209 11.06 -8.15 -8.24
N ASP A 210 12.19 -7.97 -8.93
CA ASP A 210 12.26 -7.78 -10.39
C ASP A 210 13.07 -8.94 -11.00
N PRO A 211 12.46 -9.83 -11.82
CA PRO A 211 11.05 -9.82 -12.23
C PRO A 211 10.08 -10.18 -11.09
N PRO A 212 8.80 -9.75 -11.16
CA PRO A 212 7.78 -10.11 -10.19
C PRO A 212 7.65 -11.62 -9.97
N GLN A 213 7.51 -12.04 -8.71
CA GLN A 213 7.09 -13.39 -8.37
C GLN A 213 5.66 -13.59 -8.89
N ARG A 214 5.30 -14.77 -9.37
CA ARG A 214 3.91 -15.06 -9.79
C ARG A 214 3.23 -16.01 -8.83
N ASN A 215 1.95 -15.78 -8.55
CA ASN A 215 1.13 -16.72 -7.80
C ASN A 215 0.66 -17.87 -8.72
N GLU A 216 -0.12 -18.81 -8.16
CA GLU A 216 -0.65 -19.99 -8.86
C GLU A 216 -1.59 -19.64 -10.02
N ARG A 217 -2.16 -18.43 -10.01
CA ARG A 217 -3.02 -17.89 -11.07
C ARG A 217 -2.22 -17.11 -12.13
N GLY A 218 -0.89 -17.09 -12.01
CA GLY A 218 -0.01 -16.33 -12.89
C GLY A 218 -0.01 -14.82 -12.63
N GLN A 219 -0.71 -14.32 -11.60
CA GLN A 219 -0.75 -12.89 -11.27
C GLN A 219 0.57 -12.44 -10.63
N PRO A 220 1.08 -11.25 -10.96
CA PRO A 220 2.30 -10.72 -10.38
C PRO A 220 2.13 -10.35 -8.89
N MET A 221 3.10 -10.74 -8.09
CA MET A 221 3.25 -10.37 -6.68
C MET A 221 4.52 -9.55 -6.56
N ALA A 222 4.37 -8.23 -6.48
CA ALA A 222 5.50 -7.32 -6.35
C ALA A 222 5.08 -6.01 -5.68
N ILE A 223 6.02 -5.39 -4.97
CA ILE A 223 5.87 -4.06 -4.38
C ILE A 223 6.54 -3.04 -5.31
N TRP A 224 5.79 -2.04 -5.78
CA TRP A 224 6.24 -1.03 -6.75
C TRP A 224 6.74 0.26 -6.08
N GLN A 225 7.72 0.94 -6.69
CA GLN A 225 8.33 2.20 -6.22
C GLN A 225 8.93 3.10 -7.32
#